data_AF-A0A956K832-F1
#
_entry.id   AF-A0A956K832-F1
#
_cell.length_a   1.000
_cell.length_b   1.000
_cell.length_c   1.000
_cell.angle_alpha   90.00
_cell.angle_beta   90.00
_cell.angle_gamma   90.00
#
_symmetry.space_group_name_H-M   'P 1'
#
loop_
_entity.id
_entity.type
_entity.pdbx_description
1 polymer ?
#
loop_
_entity_poly.entity_id
_entity_poly.type
_entity_poly.pdbx_seq_one_letter_code
_entity_poly.pdbx_strand_id
1 'polypeptide(L)'
;MNEGAPTPTPSLTVLRAGARLLSFRLSRDELLALDRRHLAFGFVMTWLAGAGRYWDHPDAELLQYLGVGSLVYVLLLASFLWLLIWPLRPEDWRFSRVLTFVTLTAPPALLYAIPVERFMSLPAAQKANFWFLAVVALWRVALLLWFLIRLGRLPAYIAVVATFLPLALIVIALATLNLEHAVFEFMSGMRQPGTANDGAYAVVMLLAFLAFAAGPLLILIYMFAVVGRWSRKSREPTKPREPT
;
A
#
# COMPACT_ATOMS: atom_id res chain seq x y z
N MET A 1 44.82 1.06 -17.98
CA MET A 1 43.52 1.72 -17.78
C MET A 1 42.57 0.66 -17.25
N ASN A 2 42.42 0.57 -15.92
CA ASN A 2 41.53 -0.42 -15.30
C ASN A 2 40.13 0.19 -15.20
N GLU A 3 39.17 -0.49 -15.80
CA GLU A 3 37.75 -0.23 -15.66
C GLU A 3 37.37 -0.22 -14.18
N GLY A 4 36.74 0.88 -13.74
CA GLY A 4 36.23 1.01 -12.39
C GLY A 4 35.15 -0.03 -12.15
N ALA A 5 35.51 -1.10 -11.44
CA ALA A 5 34.55 -2.05 -10.91
C ALA A 5 33.46 -1.29 -10.15
N PRO A 6 32.16 -1.63 -10.33
CA PRO A 6 31.09 -1.00 -9.57
C PRO A 6 31.38 -1.22 -8.08
N THR A 7 31.54 -0.10 -7.37
CA THR A 7 31.72 -0.13 -5.92
C THR A 7 30.53 -0.88 -5.31
N PRO A 8 30.77 -1.91 -4.46
CA PRO A 8 29.68 -2.61 -3.79
C PRO A 8 28.91 -1.57 -2.98
N THR A 9 27.63 -1.38 -3.33
CA THR A 9 26.75 -0.52 -2.56
C THR A 9 26.78 -0.99 -1.11
N PRO A 10 27.01 -0.09 -0.13
CA PRO A 10 27.06 -0.48 1.26
C PRO A 10 25.76 -1.21 1.59
N SER A 11 25.87 -2.43 2.12
CA SER A 11 24.70 -3.23 2.50
C SER A 11 23.89 -2.42 3.50
N LEU A 12 22.82 -1.78 3.03
CA LEU A 12 21.89 -1.08 3.89
C LEU A 12 21.34 -2.09 4.88
N THR A 13 21.58 -1.85 6.16
CA THR A 13 20.96 -2.66 7.19
C THR A 13 19.45 -2.55 7.03
N VAL A 14 18.76 -3.68 7.17
CA VAL A 14 17.32 -3.78 6.86
C VAL A 14 16.49 -2.75 7.63
N LEU A 15 16.85 -2.50 8.89
CA LEU A 15 16.23 -1.47 9.73
C LEU A 15 16.45 -0.04 9.20
N ARG A 16 17.68 0.26 8.74
CA ARG A 16 18.01 1.57 8.18
C ARG A 16 17.30 1.79 6.84
N ALA A 17 17.22 0.76 6.00
CA ALA A 17 16.43 0.80 4.77
C ALA A 17 14.95 1.05 5.07
N GLY A 18 14.37 0.33 6.03
CA GLY A 18 12.99 0.53 6.48
C GLY A 18 12.75 1.96 6.98
N ALA A 19 13.59 2.47 7.88
CA ALA A 19 13.46 3.83 8.42
C ALA A 19 13.62 4.91 7.34
N ARG A 20 14.56 4.74 6.42
CA ARG A 20 14.75 5.67 5.29
C ARG A 20 13.60 5.59 4.28
N LEU A 21 13.04 4.41 4.03
CA LEU A 21 11.85 4.25 3.20
C LEU A 21 10.66 5.00 3.84
N LEU A 22 10.39 4.73 5.12
CA LEU A 22 9.28 5.34 5.85
C LEU A 22 9.41 6.85 6.00
N SER A 23 10.63 7.41 5.86
CA SER A 23 10.89 8.85 5.86
C SER A 23 11.11 9.46 4.47
N PHE A 24 10.78 8.74 3.38
CA PHE A 24 10.90 9.22 1.99
C PHE A 24 12.34 9.51 1.53
N ARG A 25 13.35 8.93 2.19
CA ARG A 25 14.78 9.22 1.99
C ARG A 25 15.56 8.13 1.23
N LEU A 26 14.90 7.08 0.75
CA LEU A 26 15.57 6.03 -0.04
C LEU A 26 15.81 6.52 -1.48
N SER A 27 17.01 6.32 -2.01
CA SER A 27 17.31 6.62 -3.41
C SER A 27 16.72 5.56 -4.34
N ARG A 28 16.67 5.84 -5.66
CA ARG A 28 16.23 4.85 -6.65
C ARG A 28 17.15 3.62 -6.64
N ASP A 29 18.45 3.81 -6.56
CA ASP A 29 19.43 2.72 -6.57
C ASP A 29 19.31 1.87 -5.30
N GLU A 30 19.06 2.51 -4.16
CA GLU A 30 18.77 1.81 -2.90
C GLU A 30 17.44 1.02 -2.98
N LEU A 31 16.41 1.55 -3.65
CA LEU A 31 15.15 0.82 -3.91
C LEU A 31 15.37 -0.40 -4.82
N LEU A 32 16.25 -0.28 -5.82
CA LEU A 32 16.60 -1.38 -6.72
C LEU A 32 17.45 -2.44 -6.02
N ALA A 33 18.25 -2.03 -5.04
CA ALA A 33 19.10 -2.90 -4.22
C ALA A 33 18.36 -3.63 -3.11
N LEU A 34 17.05 -3.38 -2.91
CA LEU A 34 16.24 -4.14 -1.96
C LEU A 34 16.22 -5.63 -2.32
N ASP A 35 16.65 -6.46 -1.38
CA ASP A 35 16.84 -7.89 -1.56
C ASP A 35 15.80 -8.73 -0.79
N ARG A 36 16.02 -10.06 -0.75
CA ARG A 36 15.16 -11.01 -0.03
C ARG A 36 15.16 -10.80 1.49
N ARG A 37 16.22 -10.22 2.07
CA ARG A 37 16.30 -9.96 3.52
C ARG A 37 15.34 -8.86 3.93
N HIS A 38 15.25 -7.82 3.10
CA HIS A 38 14.26 -6.75 3.27
C HIS A 38 12.83 -7.26 3.16
N LEU A 39 12.58 -8.15 2.20
CA LEU A 39 11.29 -8.81 2.03
C LEU A 39 10.93 -9.67 3.25
N ALA A 40 11.86 -10.50 3.73
CA ALA A 40 11.64 -11.34 4.91
C ALA A 40 11.32 -10.50 6.15
N PHE A 41 12.05 -9.40 6.37
CA PHE A 41 11.75 -8.47 7.44
C PHE A 41 10.37 -7.82 7.29
N GLY A 42 10.02 -7.36 6.08
CA GLY A 42 8.68 -6.83 5.81
C GLY A 42 7.59 -7.85 6.14
N PHE A 43 7.76 -9.10 5.75
CA PHE A 43 6.84 -10.20 6.07
C PHE A 43 6.71 -10.43 7.58
N VAL A 44 7.81 -10.46 8.32
CA VAL A 44 7.80 -10.59 9.78
C VAL A 44 7.03 -9.43 10.41
N MET A 45 7.27 -8.19 9.96
CA MET A 45 6.55 -7.01 10.46
C MET A 45 5.05 -7.07 10.12
N THR A 46 4.68 -7.50 8.91
CA THR A 46 3.28 -7.72 8.53
C THR A 46 2.63 -8.77 9.42
N TRP A 47 3.30 -9.90 9.64
CA TRP A 47 2.82 -10.99 10.47
C TRP A 47 2.61 -10.54 11.92
N LEU A 48 3.58 -9.84 12.51
CA LEU A 48 3.48 -9.27 13.85
C LEU A 48 2.33 -8.27 13.97
N ALA A 49 2.13 -7.41 12.97
CA ALA A 49 1.00 -6.48 12.96
C ALA A 49 -0.35 -7.20 12.83
N GLY A 50 -0.40 -8.31 12.09
CA GLY A 50 -1.58 -9.16 11.98
C GLY A 50 -1.91 -9.85 13.30
N ALA A 51 -0.95 -10.56 13.89
CA ALA A 51 -1.11 -11.25 15.17
C ALA A 51 -1.44 -10.26 16.30
N GLY A 52 -0.73 -9.13 16.34
CA GLY A 52 -0.92 -8.05 17.30
C GLY A 52 -2.27 -7.33 17.19
N ARG A 53 -3.07 -7.54 16.15
CA ARG A 53 -4.43 -6.99 16.08
C ARG A 53 -5.47 -7.85 16.82
N TYR A 54 -5.21 -9.15 16.94
CA TYR A 54 -6.17 -10.11 17.50
C TYR A 54 -5.72 -10.71 18.83
N TRP A 55 -4.50 -10.41 19.29
CA TRP A 55 -3.92 -11.02 20.48
C TRP A 55 -4.75 -10.84 21.76
N ASP A 56 -5.56 -9.77 21.84
CA ASP A 56 -6.42 -9.49 23.00
C ASP A 56 -7.91 -9.75 22.74
N HIS A 57 -8.25 -10.30 21.56
CA HIS A 57 -9.63 -10.61 21.19
C HIS A 57 -10.02 -11.97 21.76
N PRO A 58 -11.15 -12.14 22.47
CA PRO A 58 -11.53 -13.42 23.09
C PRO A 58 -12.12 -14.45 22.11
N ASP A 59 -12.70 -13.98 20.99
CA ASP A 59 -13.44 -14.82 20.02
C ASP A 59 -12.75 -14.95 18.65
N ALA A 60 -11.45 -14.63 18.55
CA ALA A 60 -10.79 -14.67 17.25
C ALA A 60 -10.56 -16.11 16.77
N GLU A 61 -10.68 -16.34 15.47
CA GLU A 61 -10.38 -17.66 14.91
C GLU A 61 -8.86 -17.93 14.96
N LEU A 62 -8.48 -19.22 14.99
CA LEU A 62 -7.06 -19.62 15.09
C LEU A 62 -6.17 -18.99 14.01
N LEU A 63 -6.68 -18.84 12.78
CA LEU A 63 -5.96 -18.18 11.67
C LEU A 63 -5.76 -16.67 11.88
N GLN A 64 -6.66 -16.02 12.63
CA GLN A 64 -6.57 -14.60 12.98
C GLN A 64 -5.51 -14.39 14.06
N TYR A 65 -5.49 -15.22 15.11
CA TYR A 65 -4.42 -15.20 16.12
C TYR A 65 -3.04 -15.48 15.53
N LEU A 66 -2.96 -16.42 14.58
CA LEU A 66 -1.73 -16.73 13.88
C LEU A 66 -1.31 -15.60 12.90
N GLY A 67 -2.10 -14.55 12.71
CA GLY A 67 -1.78 -13.41 11.85
C GLY A 67 -1.74 -13.74 10.36
N VAL A 68 -2.17 -14.94 9.93
CA VAL A 68 -2.08 -15.42 8.54
C VAL A 68 -2.91 -14.55 7.60
N GLY A 69 -4.04 -14.03 8.07
CA GLY A 69 -4.89 -13.11 7.30
C GLY A 69 -4.13 -11.87 6.80
N SER A 70 -3.20 -11.33 7.60
CA SER A 70 -2.38 -10.18 7.19
C SER A 70 -1.39 -10.50 6.07
N LEU A 71 -0.87 -11.74 6.06
CA LEU A 71 0.04 -12.23 5.03
C LEU A 71 -0.68 -12.46 3.71
N VAL A 72 -1.87 -13.07 3.77
CA VAL A 72 -2.72 -13.22 2.58
C VAL A 72 -3.12 -11.84 2.05
N TYR A 73 -3.55 -10.93 2.94
CA TYR A 73 -3.90 -9.56 2.57
C TYR A 73 -2.77 -8.84 1.84
N VAL A 74 -1.53 -8.89 2.35
CA VAL A 74 -0.41 -8.17 1.74
C VAL A 74 -0.04 -8.74 0.36
N LEU A 75 -0.18 -10.05 0.18
CA LEU A 75 0.02 -10.71 -1.12
C LEU A 75 -1.05 -10.31 -2.13
N LEU A 76 -2.33 -10.30 -1.72
CA LEU A 76 -3.44 -9.87 -2.58
C LEU A 76 -3.32 -8.39 -2.94
N LEU A 77 -3.01 -7.53 -1.97
CA LEU A 77 -2.81 -6.10 -2.19
C LEU A 77 -1.64 -5.83 -3.14
N ALA A 78 -0.49 -6.48 -2.92
CA ALA A 78 0.67 -6.33 -3.80
C ALA A 78 0.37 -6.82 -5.22
N SER A 79 -0.40 -7.91 -5.37
CA SER A 79 -0.81 -8.45 -6.66
C SER A 79 -1.77 -7.51 -7.38
N PHE A 80 -2.77 -6.98 -6.67
CA PHE A 80 -3.71 -6.00 -7.18
C PHE A 80 -2.99 -4.73 -7.67
N LEU A 81 -2.12 -4.15 -6.85
CA LEU A 81 -1.31 -2.99 -7.23
C LEU A 81 -0.39 -3.30 -8.42
N TRP A 82 0.27 -4.45 -8.41
CA TRP A 82 1.16 -4.84 -9.50
C TRP A 82 0.42 -4.97 -10.82
N LEU A 83 -0.72 -5.68 -10.84
CA LEU A 83 -1.56 -5.87 -12.03
C LEU A 83 -2.17 -4.56 -12.53
N LEU A 84 -2.67 -3.72 -11.63
CA LEU A 84 -3.31 -2.46 -12.00
C LEU A 84 -2.29 -1.44 -12.56
N ILE A 85 -1.07 -1.41 -12.03
CA ILE A 85 -0.06 -0.42 -12.45
C ILE A 85 0.78 -0.93 -13.63
N TRP A 86 0.89 -2.24 -13.82
CA TRP A 86 1.69 -2.85 -14.89
C TRP A 86 1.39 -2.32 -16.30
N PRO A 87 0.13 -2.07 -16.72
CA PRO A 87 -0.18 -1.51 -18.03
C PRO A 87 0.37 -0.10 -18.27
N LEU A 88 0.65 0.66 -17.20
CA LEU A 88 1.30 1.98 -17.30
C LEU A 88 2.80 1.89 -17.60
N ARG A 89 3.37 0.68 -17.60
CA ARG A 89 4.77 0.38 -17.90
C ARG A 89 5.75 1.27 -17.09
N PRO A 90 5.67 1.27 -15.75
CA PRO A 90 6.73 1.88 -14.96
C PRO A 90 8.06 1.16 -15.20
N GLU A 91 9.16 1.90 -15.07
CA GLU A 91 10.49 1.31 -15.15
C GLU A 91 10.68 0.29 -14.02
N ASP A 92 11.43 -0.78 -14.31
CA ASP A 92 11.88 -1.71 -13.29
C ASP A 92 10.75 -2.39 -12.47
N TRP A 93 9.54 -2.50 -13.05
CA TRP A 93 8.34 -2.99 -12.36
C TRP A 93 8.27 -4.51 -12.22
N ARG A 94 8.90 -5.04 -11.17
CA ARG A 94 8.87 -6.46 -10.81
C ARG A 94 7.95 -6.69 -9.62
N PHE A 95 7.18 -7.78 -9.64
CA PHE A 95 6.29 -8.14 -8.52
C PHE A 95 7.03 -8.21 -7.18
N SER A 96 8.24 -8.79 -7.15
CA SER A 96 9.04 -8.86 -5.92
C SER A 96 9.35 -7.49 -5.33
N ARG A 97 9.59 -6.47 -6.15
CA ARG A 97 9.88 -5.09 -5.67
C ARG A 97 8.62 -4.43 -5.10
N VAL A 98 7.48 -4.63 -5.75
CA VAL A 98 6.18 -4.16 -5.24
C VAL A 98 5.86 -4.83 -3.91
N LEU A 99 6.01 -6.15 -3.83
CA LEU A 99 5.78 -6.90 -2.60
C LEU A 99 6.72 -6.47 -1.46
N THR A 100 8.02 -6.32 -1.74
CA THR A 100 8.99 -5.81 -0.76
C THR A 100 8.61 -4.40 -0.30
N PHE A 101 8.23 -3.51 -1.22
CA PHE A 101 7.77 -2.17 -0.85
C PHE A 101 6.53 -2.22 0.06
N VAL A 102 5.48 -2.93 -0.35
CA VAL A 102 4.23 -3.02 0.42
C VAL A 102 4.48 -3.59 1.82
N THR A 103 5.27 -4.67 1.92
CA THR A 103 5.60 -5.29 3.22
C THR A 103 6.49 -4.41 4.09
N LEU A 104 7.44 -3.65 3.53
CA LEU A 104 8.24 -2.69 4.30
C LEU A 104 7.44 -1.48 4.82
N THR A 105 6.22 -1.25 4.33
CA THR A 105 5.28 -0.28 4.92
C THR A 105 4.46 -0.84 6.09
N ALA A 106 4.68 -2.10 6.49
CA ALA A 106 4.04 -2.75 7.63
C ALA A 106 4.37 -2.16 9.01
N PRO A 107 5.59 -1.69 9.33
CA PRO A 107 5.95 -1.31 10.70
C PRO A 107 5.02 -0.26 11.36
N PRO A 108 4.57 0.81 10.66
CA PRO A 108 3.58 1.73 11.24
C PRO A 108 2.26 1.07 11.65
N ALA A 109 1.88 -0.06 11.05
CA ALA A 109 0.67 -0.79 11.42
C ALA A 109 0.78 -1.51 12.77
N LEU A 110 1.98 -1.66 13.34
CA LEU A 110 2.15 -2.17 14.70
C LEU A 110 1.55 -1.22 15.74
N LEU A 111 1.36 0.06 15.41
CA LEU A 111 0.67 1.01 16.29
C LEU A 111 -0.78 0.59 16.58
N TYR A 112 -1.41 -0.16 15.68
CA TYR A 112 -2.76 -0.70 15.89
C TYR A 112 -2.82 -1.88 16.86
N ALA A 113 -1.68 -2.47 17.21
CA ALA A 113 -1.63 -3.54 18.20
C ALA A 113 -1.70 -3.01 19.64
N ILE A 114 -1.60 -1.68 19.82
CA ILE A 114 -1.63 -1.03 21.13
C ILE A 114 -3.11 -0.89 21.56
N PRO A 115 -3.55 -1.55 22.65
CA PRO A 115 -4.95 -1.53 23.08
C PRO A 115 -5.26 -0.23 23.82
N VAL A 116 -5.45 0.86 23.08
CA VAL A 116 -5.74 2.19 23.64
C VAL A 116 -7.02 2.23 24.47
N GLU A 117 -7.93 1.30 24.22
CA GLU A 117 -9.19 1.10 24.96
C GLU A 117 -8.95 0.77 26.44
N ARG A 118 -7.78 0.21 26.79
CA ARG A 118 -7.44 -0.09 28.19
C ARG A 118 -6.99 1.13 28.98
N PHE A 119 -6.61 2.21 28.29
CA PHE A 119 -6.00 3.40 28.91
C PHE A 119 -6.90 4.64 28.86
N MET A 120 -7.99 4.59 28.09
CA MET A 120 -8.82 5.75 27.79
C MET A 120 -10.31 5.42 27.88
N SER A 121 -11.16 6.44 28.04
CA SER A 121 -12.61 6.28 27.91
C SER A 121 -12.99 5.86 26.49
N LEU A 122 -14.12 5.16 26.34
CA LEU A 122 -14.57 4.63 25.04
C LEU A 122 -14.60 5.70 23.92
N PRO A 123 -15.14 6.92 24.13
CA PRO A 123 -15.13 7.94 23.08
C PRO A 123 -13.73 8.47 22.73
N ALA A 124 -12.84 8.54 23.73
CA ALA A 124 -11.45 8.97 23.51
C ALA A 124 -10.63 7.90 22.77
N ALA A 125 -10.84 6.63 23.10
CA ALA A 125 -10.20 5.49 22.43
C ALA A 125 -10.64 5.39 20.96
N GLN A 126 -11.94 5.54 20.67
CA GLN A 126 -12.46 5.60 19.30
C GLN A 126 -11.81 6.71 18.48
N LYS A 127 -11.72 7.92 19.04
CA LYS A 127 -11.07 9.07 18.39
C LYS A 127 -9.58 8.81 18.13
N ALA A 128 -8.87 8.20 19.07
CA ALA A 128 -7.46 7.85 18.92
C ALA A 128 -7.24 6.80 17.81
N ASN A 129 -8.02 5.72 17.81
CA ASN A 129 -7.97 4.68 16.77
C ASN A 129 -8.25 5.26 15.38
N PHE A 130 -9.27 6.11 15.26
CA PHE A 130 -9.59 6.81 14.02
C PHE A 130 -8.39 7.64 13.52
N TRP A 131 -7.74 8.41 14.39
CA TRP A 131 -6.57 9.20 14.01
C TRP A 131 -5.36 8.36 13.63
N PHE A 132 -5.09 7.26 14.36
CA PHE A 132 -4.04 6.32 13.96
C PHE A 132 -4.29 5.74 12.58
N LEU A 133 -5.53 5.31 12.31
CA LEU A 133 -5.93 4.80 11.00
C LEU A 133 -5.73 5.83 9.91
N ALA A 134 -6.21 7.06 10.13
CA ALA A 134 -6.10 8.15 9.17
C ALA A 134 -4.64 8.51 8.85
N VAL A 135 -3.80 8.68 9.89
CA VAL A 135 -2.39 9.07 9.72
C VAL A 135 -1.61 7.98 8.99
N VAL A 136 -1.73 6.72 9.41
CA VAL A 136 -1.00 5.60 8.81
C VAL A 136 -1.49 5.32 7.39
N ALA A 137 -2.80 5.40 7.13
CA ALA A 137 -3.35 5.25 5.79
C ALA A 137 -2.82 6.35 4.85
N LEU A 138 -2.89 7.62 5.27
CA LEU A 138 -2.37 8.75 4.50
C LEU A 138 -0.86 8.60 4.23
N TRP A 139 -0.10 8.17 5.24
CA TRP A 139 1.34 7.92 5.11
C TRP A 139 1.64 6.86 4.05
N ARG A 140 0.88 5.76 4.03
CA ARG A 140 1.01 4.70 3.01
C ARG A 140 0.67 5.18 1.61
N VAL A 141 -0.37 5.99 1.47
CA VAL A 141 -0.75 6.59 0.18
C VAL A 141 0.35 7.51 -0.34
N ALA A 142 0.90 8.34 0.54
CA ALA A 142 2.04 9.20 0.20
C ALA A 142 3.28 8.38 -0.19
N LEU A 143 3.59 7.31 0.54
CA LEU A 143 4.70 6.40 0.21
C LEU A 143 4.50 5.72 -1.14
N LEU A 144 3.27 5.29 -1.47
CA LEU A 144 2.97 4.69 -2.77
C LEU A 144 3.19 5.70 -3.90
N LEU A 145 2.66 6.92 -3.77
CA LEU A 145 2.88 7.99 -4.75
C LEU A 145 4.38 8.26 -4.95
N TRP A 146 5.12 8.42 -3.86
CA TRP A 146 6.56 8.64 -3.88
C TRP A 146 7.29 7.46 -4.54
N PHE A 147 6.92 6.23 -4.23
CA PHE A 147 7.49 5.01 -4.81
C PHE A 147 7.27 4.95 -6.32
N LEU A 148 6.08 5.29 -6.80
CA LEU A 148 5.76 5.32 -8.23
C LEU A 148 6.54 6.39 -9.00
N ILE A 149 6.73 7.57 -8.40
CA ILE A 149 7.53 8.64 -8.99
C ILE A 149 9.02 8.26 -8.98
N ARG A 150 9.53 7.73 -7.86
CA ARG A 150 10.96 7.49 -7.64
C ARG A 150 11.47 6.22 -8.32
N LEU A 151 10.81 5.08 -8.12
CA LEU A 151 11.18 3.81 -8.74
C LEU A 151 10.65 3.73 -10.17
N GLY A 152 9.33 3.90 -10.32
CA GLY A 152 8.64 3.69 -11.59
C GLY A 152 8.89 4.76 -12.64
N ARG A 153 9.50 5.90 -12.25
CA ARG A 153 9.74 7.09 -13.08
C ARG A 153 8.51 7.51 -13.87
N LEU A 154 7.34 7.33 -13.26
CA LEU A 154 6.10 7.82 -13.81
C LEU A 154 6.06 9.35 -13.63
N PRO A 155 5.57 10.10 -14.64
CA PRO A 155 5.35 11.52 -14.45
C PRO A 155 4.30 11.71 -13.34
N ALA A 156 4.43 12.78 -12.56
CA ALA A 156 3.67 12.97 -11.33
C ALA A 156 2.15 12.83 -11.52
N TYR A 157 1.59 13.35 -12.60
CA TYR A 157 0.15 13.23 -12.89
C TYR A 157 -0.30 11.77 -13.11
N ILE A 158 0.50 10.94 -13.79
CA ILE A 158 0.20 9.49 -13.94
C ILE A 158 0.37 8.79 -12.59
N ALA A 159 1.39 9.16 -11.82
CA ALA A 159 1.62 8.57 -10.50
C ALA A 159 0.47 8.87 -9.53
N VAL A 160 -0.10 10.09 -9.57
CA VAL A 160 -1.31 10.47 -8.82
C VAL A 160 -2.46 9.58 -9.23
N VAL A 161 -2.75 9.44 -10.53
CA VAL A 161 -3.85 8.58 -11.00
C VAL A 161 -3.63 7.12 -10.60
N ALA A 162 -2.43 6.60 -10.79
CA ALA A 162 -2.05 5.23 -10.41
C ALA A 162 -2.11 4.97 -8.90
N THR A 163 -1.99 6.02 -8.08
CA THR A 163 -2.13 5.95 -6.62
C THR A 163 -3.60 5.98 -6.20
N PHE A 164 -4.40 6.91 -6.73
CA PHE A 164 -5.79 7.09 -6.30
C PHE A 164 -6.77 6.11 -6.94
N LEU A 165 -6.50 5.64 -8.16
CA LEU A 165 -7.35 4.67 -8.85
C LEU A 165 -7.59 3.38 -8.05
N PRO A 166 -6.57 2.65 -7.53
CA PRO A 166 -6.82 1.45 -6.73
C PRO A 166 -7.67 1.74 -5.49
N LEU A 167 -7.46 2.89 -4.84
CA LEU A 167 -8.24 3.31 -3.69
C LEU A 167 -9.71 3.53 -4.06
N ALA A 168 -9.96 4.28 -5.14
CA ALA A 168 -11.32 4.54 -5.63
C ALA A 168 -12.03 3.24 -6.01
N LEU A 169 -11.34 2.32 -6.70
CA LEU A 169 -11.90 1.02 -7.07
C LEU A 169 -12.27 0.17 -5.85
N ILE A 170 -11.41 0.13 -4.82
CA ILE A 170 -11.70 -0.58 -3.57
C ILE A 170 -12.92 0.03 -2.88
N VAL A 171 -12.96 1.36 -2.74
CA VAL A 171 -14.08 2.04 -2.07
C VAL A 171 -15.40 1.85 -2.83
N ILE A 172 -15.40 2.01 -4.16
CA ILE A 172 -16.57 1.74 -5.00
C ILE A 172 -17.03 0.29 -4.84
N ALA A 173 -16.10 -0.68 -4.92
CA ALA A 173 -16.44 -2.09 -4.77
C ALA A 173 -17.09 -2.37 -3.40
N LEU A 174 -16.51 -1.85 -2.32
CA LEU A 174 -17.06 -1.99 -0.97
C LEU A 174 -18.46 -1.39 -0.83
N ALA A 175 -18.68 -0.19 -1.37
CA ALA A 175 -19.98 0.46 -1.36
C ALA A 175 -21.02 -0.31 -2.20
N THR A 176 -20.65 -0.76 -3.41
CA THR A 176 -21.58 -1.51 -4.29
C THR A 176 -21.96 -2.88 -3.74
N LEU A 177 -21.05 -3.54 -3.01
CA LEU A 177 -21.30 -4.84 -2.39
C LEU A 177 -21.97 -4.70 -1.03
N ASN A 178 -22.27 -3.48 -0.59
CA ASN A 178 -22.79 -3.17 0.74
C ASN A 178 -21.91 -3.74 1.88
N LEU A 179 -20.61 -3.91 1.62
CA LEU A 179 -19.61 -4.43 2.56
C LEU A 179 -18.98 -3.33 3.42
N GLU A 180 -19.41 -2.09 3.24
CA GLU A 180 -18.91 -0.93 3.97
C GLU A 180 -19.10 -1.07 5.49
N HIS A 181 -20.24 -1.62 5.93
CA HIS A 181 -20.50 -1.90 7.34
C HIS A 181 -19.58 -2.99 7.90
N ALA A 182 -19.39 -4.08 7.17
CA ALA A 182 -18.54 -5.20 7.60
C ALA A 182 -17.05 -4.79 7.69
N VAL A 183 -16.54 -4.02 6.73
CA VAL A 183 -15.16 -3.52 6.76
C VAL A 183 -14.97 -2.52 7.89
N PHE A 184 -15.96 -1.67 8.16
CA PHE A 184 -15.87 -0.67 9.22
C PHE A 184 -15.90 -1.28 10.62
N GLU A 185 -16.78 -2.26 10.87
CA GLU A 185 -16.81 -3.02 12.13
C GLU A 185 -15.47 -3.72 12.36
N PHE A 186 -14.93 -4.36 11.31
CA PHE A 186 -13.62 -4.97 11.34
C PHE A 186 -12.49 -3.95 11.59
N MET A 187 -12.52 -2.77 10.94
CA MET A 187 -11.47 -1.74 10.99
C MET A 187 -11.45 -0.90 12.26
N SER A 188 -12.60 -0.63 12.87
CA SER A 188 -12.71 0.23 14.04
C SER A 188 -12.46 -0.50 15.37
N GLY A 189 -12.41 -1.83 15.36
CA GLY A 189 -12.20 -2.66 16.55
C GLY A 189 -13.34 -2.56 17.57
N MET A 190 -14.51 -2.05 17.16
CA MET A 190 -15.62 -1.77 18.06
C MET A 190 -16.41 -3.03 18.40
N ARG A 191 -16.59 -3.25 19.71
CA ARG A 191 -17.13 -4.48 20.32
C ARG A 191 -18.65 -4.45 20.56
N GLN A 192 -19.38 -3.44 20.11
CA GLN A 192 -20.83 -3.36 20.34
C GLN A 192 -21.61 -2.75 19.17
N PRO A 193 -22.74 -3.37 18.76
CA PRO A 193 -23.67 -2.78 17.80
C PRO A 193 -24.53 -1.73 18.53
N GLY A 194 -24.27 -0.45 18.26
CA GLY A 194 -25.11 0.62 18.81
C GLY A 194 -24.63 2.02 18.47
N THR A 195 -25.39 2.69 17.59
CA THR A 195 -25.75 4.14 17.48
C THR A 195 -24.75 5.28 17.79
N ALA A 196 -23.50 5.05 18.19
CA ALA A 196 -22.45 6.07 18.31
C ALA A 196 -21.69 6.31 16.98
N ASN A 197 -22.25 5.83 15.87
CA ASN A 197 -21.51 5.52 14.64
C ASN A 197 -21.69 6.55 13.50
N ASP A 198 -22.44 7.63 13.75
CA ASP A 198 -22.85 8.58 12.70
C ASP A 198 -21.66 9.31 12.05
N GLY A 199 -20.66 9.69 12.86
CA GLY A 199 -19.50 10.43 12.36
C GLY A 199 -18.59 9.58 11.46
N ALA A 200 -18.41 8.31 11.80
CA ALA A 200 -17.56 7.41 11.02
C ALA A 200 -18.27 6.91 9.76
N TYR A 201 -19.58 6.66 9.86
CA TYR A 201 -20.43 6.41 8.70
C TYR A 201 -20.42 7.59 7.72
N ALA A 202 -20.49 8.83 8.22
CA ALA A 202 -20.37 10.03 7.37
C ALA A 202 -19.04 10.09 6.61
N VAL A 203 -17.92 9.66 7.22
CA VAL A 203 -16.62 9.59 6.53
C VAL A 203 -16.64 8.54 5.42
N VAL A 204 -17.18 7.34 5.68
CA VAL A 204 -17.28 6.29 4.66
C VAL A 204 -18.17 6.74 3.51
N MET A 205 -19.32 7.33 3.80
CA MET A 205 -20.23 7.89 2.79
C MET A 205 -19.56 9.02 1.99
N LEU A 206 -18.80 9.91 2.63
CA LEU A 206 -18.04 10.95 1.95
C LEU A 206 -16.96 10.34 1.04
N LEU A 207 -16.21 9.35 1.51
CA LEU A 207 -15.20 8.66 0.73
C LEU A 207 -15.82 7.91 -0.46
N ALA A 208 -16.96 7.25 -0.26
CA ALA A 208 -17.72 6.60 -1.32
C ALA A 208 -18.17 7.63 -2.35
N PHE A 209 -18.78 8.73 -1.93
CA PHE A 209 -19.19 9.82 -2.82
C PHE A 209 -18.00 10.37 -3.64
N LEU A 210 -16.88 10.68 -2.98
CA LEU A 210 -15.66 11.14 -3.64
C LEU A 210 -15.11 10.10 -4.62
N ALA A 211 -15.13 8.82 -4.25
CA ALA A 211 -14.68 7.73 -5.12
C ALA A 211 -15.59 7.58 -6.34
N PHE A 212 -16.92 7.64 -6.18
CA PHE A 212 -17.87 7.61 -7.30
C PHE A 212 -17.75 8.83 -8.21
N ALA A 213 -17.50 10.02 -7.65
CA ALA A 213 -17.32 11.25 -8.42
C ALA A 213 -15.99 11.26 -9.18
N ALA A 214 -14.88 10.92 -8.51
CA ALA A 214 -13.54 10.94 -9.10
C ALA A 214 -13.23 9.70 -9.93
N GLY A 215 -13.84 8.55 -9.62
CA GLY A 215 -13.56 7.25 -10.22
C GLY A 215 -13.63 7.24 -11.74
N PRO A 216 -14.74 7.69 -12.37
CA PRO A 216 -14.84 7.76 -13.83
C PRO A 216 -13.75 8.62 -14.46
N LEU A 217 -13.42 9.76 -13.86
CA LEU A 217 -12.35 10.64 -14.33
C LEU A 217 -10.97 9.97 -14.21
N LEU A 218 -10.69 9.31 -13.08
CA LEU A 218 -9.44 8.57 -12.87
C LEU A 218 -9.29 7.41 -13.86
N ILE A 219 -10.36 6.65 -14.10
CA ILE A 219 -10.40 5.56 -15.09
C ILE A 219 -10.12 6.11 -16.49
N LEU A 220 -10.77 7.21 -16.88
CA LEU A 220 -10.57 7.81 -18.18
C LEU A 220 -9.12 8.25 -18.38
N ILE A 221 -8.54 9.00 -17.43
CA ILE A 221 -7.14 9.44 -17.51
C ILE A 221 -6.19 8.24 -17.53
N TYR A 222 -6.47 7.22 -16.72
CA TYR A 222 -5.70 5.97 -16.70
C TYR A 222 -5.72 5.27 -18.05
N MET A 223 -6.89 5.10 -18.66
CA MET A 223 -7.04 4.46 -19.98
C MET A 223 -6.30 5.23 -21.07
N PHE A 224 -6.41 6.57 -21.08
CA PHE A 224 -5.63 7.40 -22.00
C PHE A 224 -4.12 7.25 -21.79
N ALA A 225 -3.65 7.20 -20.53
CA ALA A 225 -2.24 7.01 -20.21
C ALA A 225 -1.72 5.64 -20.66
N VAL A 226 -2.50 4.58 -20.48
CA VAL A 226 -2.19 3.22 -20.95
C VAL A 226 -2.12 3.22 -22.48
N VAL A 227 -3.17 3.63 -23.18
CA VAL A 227 -3.21 3.64 -24.65
C VAL A 227 -2.05 4.46 -25.24
N GLY A 228 -1.79 5.66 -24.70
CA GLY A 228 -0.70 6.52 -25.15
C GLY A 228 0.68 5.87 -25.01
N ARG A 229 0.94 5.16 -23.91
CA ARG A 229 2.22 4.45 -23.69
C ARG A 229 2.35 3.18 -24.52
N TRP A 230 1.24 2.50 -24.79
CA TRP A 230 1.25 1.30 -25.64
C TRP A 230 1.50 1.66 -27.10
N SER A 231 0.87 2.72 -27.60
CA SER A 231 1.04 3.21 -28.98
C SER A 231 2.43 3.75 -29.30
N ARG A 232 3.13 4.37 -28.33
CA ARG A 232 4.51 4.88 -28.54
C ARG A 232 5.53 3.77 -28.80
N LYS A 233 5.39 2.61 -28.13
CA LYS A 233 6.33 1.48 -28.28
C LYS A 233 6.24 0.84 -29.67
N SER A 234 5.05 0.79 -30.26
CA SER A 234 4.88 0.27 -31.63
C SER A 234 5.53 1.16 -32.70
N ARG A 235 6.00 2.36 -32.34
CA ARG A 235 6.66 3.32 -33.25
C ARG A 235 8.18 3.37 -33.11
N GLU A 236 8.78 2.68 -32.14
CA GLU A 236 10.24 2.55 -32.09
C GLU A 236 10.68 1.49 -33.10
N PRO A 237 11.41 1.85 -34.18
CA PRO A 237 11.90 0.87 -35.14
C PRO A 237 12.87 -0.06 -34.44
N THR A 238 12.61 -1.36 -34.54
CA THR A 238 13.48 -2.43 -34.06
C THR A 238 14.88 -2.19 -34.62
N LYS A 239 15.84 -1.77 -33.78
CA LYS A 239 17.24 -1.67 -34.19
C LYS A 239 17.66 -3.03 -34.77
N PRO A 240 18.21 -3.09 -36.01
CA PRO A 240 18.69 -4.34 -36.56
C PRO A 240 19.75 -4.91 -35.62
N ARG A 241 19.61 -6.19 -35.27
CA ARG A 241 20.63 -6.92 -34.51
C ARG A 241 21.89 -6.92 -35.36
N GLU A 242 22.98 -6.34 -34.86
CA GLU A 242 24.29 -6.51 -35.47
C GLU A 242 24.60 -8.01 -35.53
N PRO A 243 24.89 -8.57 -36.72
CA PRO A 243 25.36 -9.94 -36.81
C PRO A 243 26.75 -10.03 -36.16
N THR A 244 26.83 -10.80 -35.07
CA THR A 244 28.08 -11.30 -34.49
C THR A 244 28.73 -12.31 -35.39
#